data_AF-A0A2T3ZDZ1-F1
#
_entry.id   AF-A0A2T3ZDZ1-F1
#
_cell.length_a   1.000
_cell.length_b   1.000
_cell.length_c   1.000
_cell.angle_alpha   90.00
_cell.angle_beta   90.00
_cell.angle_gamma   90.00
#
_symmetry.space_group_name_H-M   'P 1'
#
loop_
_entity.id
_entity.type
_entity.pdbx_description
1 polymer ?
#
loop_
_entity_poly.entity_id
_entity_poly.type
_entity_poly.pdbx_seq_one_letter_code
_entity_poly.pdbx_strand_id
1 'polypeptide(L)'
;MSATSRTGVPAASEAGHHQELLVEDSSSDYESYSEISDDDGDDDDELPAIVQSPSELSYTIDHLPEEAQDAVRRVFSEPPTIALQQCRLIDDTYAFQMTELVTQSVRIRASGDGSASQLTCSCGHGGELEPCSHLIWLLDRLAKQTLYDYDPKTPLTMTEDGFAQELGDPFTAISEHHLDVLSDGLHCPVVDPKAVSKDDMASCRVQESRELLSAVYGMPPEEFRPDIFDSSSSTPRGKKVLKRNDLDHTVLRMLLDNHHFFDYFQSVSRPRDPINDLFRKLSQRVDRVLRVFDSYASDPASAATSSTETPPDASWAARHILGCTKLIKSCIYTRDRPLQPSEATSAARTLVHILSAVVSRNQNVDVLDDAVVAFSPTRGTTRTEHNLYLNLIGDRDMDFVIAELNLLPEAASQHLHSLEAIFEDIGRLGAPLSYFDKFKSLLSRLRTPIIGSSLKRQVEEEDSNYRHFKRMK
;
A
#
# COMPACT_ATOMS: atom_id res chain seq x y z
N MET A 1 37.73 -16.72 -64.03
CA MET A 1 37.34 -17.43 -65.27
C MET A 1 35.83 -17.24 -65.45
N SER A 2 35.39 -16.84 -66.64
CA SER A 2 33.98 -16.63 -67.04
C SER A 2 33.23 -17.99 -67.18
N ALA A 3 31.90 -18.12 -67.37
CA ALA A 3 30.92 -17.43 -68.25
C ALA A 3 29.47 -17.85 -67.84
N THR A 4 28.46 -16.96 -67.70
CA THR A 4 27.35 -16.60 -68.66
C THR A 4 26.52 -17.78 -69.25
N SER A 5 25.18 -17.74 -69.51
CA SER A 5 24.10 -16.72 -69.39
C SER A 5 22.67 -17.30 -69.69
N ARG A 6 21.61 -16.45 -69.59
CA ARG A 6 20.21 -16.52 -70.12
C ARG A 6 19.13 -17.19 -69.23
N THR A 7 17.94 -16.63 -68.88
CA THR A 7 16.93 -15.65 -69.39
C THR A 7 15.73 -16.24 -70.15
N GLY A 8 14.50 -15.88 -69.73
CA GLY A 8 13.25 -16.07 -70.48
C GLY A 8 11.99 -15.57 -69.75
N VAL A 9 11.26 -14.60 -70.33
CA VAL A 9 9.96 -14.03 -69.88
C VAL A 9 9.10 -13.76 -71.12
N PRO A 10 7.77 -14.01 -71.06
CA PRO A 10 6.74 -13.06 -71.53
C PRO A 10 5.51 -13.05 -70.56
N ALA A 11 4.70 -12.01 -70.25
CA ALA A 11 4.18 -10.80 -70.94
C ALA A 11 3.31 -11.12 -72.18
N ALA A 12 2.13 -10.55 -72.47
CA ALA A 12 1.04 -9.81 -71.79
C ALA A 12 -0.24 -10.08 -72.66
N SER A 13 -1.50 -9.82 -72.30
CA SER A 13 -2.19 -8.51 -72.37
C SER A 13 -3.73 -8.70 -72.35
N GLU A 14 -4.45 -7.77 -71.69
CA GLU A 14 -5.64 -7.00 -72.19
C GLU A 14 -6.99 -7.70 -72.54
N ALA A 15 -8.18 -7.07 -72.39
CA ALA A 15 -8.56 -5.80 -71.73
C ALA A 15 -10.08 -5.69 -71.44
N GLY A 16 -10.44 -4.83 -70.46
CA GLY A 16 -11.58 -3.89 -70.51
C GLY A 16 -12.95 -4.35 -69.96
N HIS A 17 -13.90 -3.51 -69.52
CA HIS A 17 -14.03 -2.04 -69.22
C HIS A 17 -15.44 -1.85 -68.56
N HIS A 18 -15.89 -0.78 -67.86
CA HIS A 18 -15.37 0.54 -67.43
C HIS A 18 -16.14 1.00 -66.15
N GLN A 19 -16.27 2.33 -65.92
CA GLN A 19 -17.22 3.05 -65.04
C GLN A 19 -16.97 2.94 -63.51
N GLU A 20 -16.12 3.78 -62.91
CA GLU A 20 -16.28 5.23 -62.62
C GLU A 20 -17.50 5.61 -61.75
N LEU A 21 -17.22 6.14 -60.57
CA LEU A 21 -17.71 7.46 -60.14
C LEU A 21 -16.77 8.02 -59.05
N LEU A 22 -16.21 9.19 -59.32
CA LEU A 22 -15.43 10.00 -58.37
C LEU A 22 -16.37 10.91 -57.59
N VAL A 23 -16.13 11.09 -56.29
CA VAL A 23 -16.39 12.37 -55.60
C VAL A 23 -15.25 12.59 -54.62
N GLU A 24 -14.43 13.61 -54.90
CA GLU A 24 -13.53 14.20 -53.92
C GLU A 24 -14.35 15.11 -53.01
N ASP A 25 -14.04 15.14 -51.71
CA ASP A 25 -14.14 16.40 -50.98
C ASP A 25 -13.01 16.52 -49.96
N SER A 26 -12.52 17.73 -49.79
CA SER A 26 -11.23 18.06 -49.18
C SER A 26 -11.43 19.14 -48.13
N SER A 27 -11.27 18.77 -46.85
CA SER A 27 -11.16 19.74 -45.75
C SER A 27 -9.86 19.51 -45.01
N SER A 28 -8.84 20.30 -45.36
CA SER A 28 -7.66 20.50 -44.53
C SER A 28 -7.98 21.62 -43.55
N ASP A 29 -8.01 21.32 -42.25
CA ASP A 29 -8.11 22.34 -41.22
C ASP A 29 -6.69 22.79 -40.84
N TYR A 30 -6.29 23.90 -41.46
CA TYR A 30 -5.11 24.70 -41.14
C TYR A 30 -5.52 25.88 -40.23
N GLU A 31 -4.55 26.55 -39.63
CA GLU A 31 -4.69 27.64 -38.64
C GLU A 31 -5.08 27.25 -37.21
N SER A 32 -4.08 27.23 -36.32
CA SER A 32 -3.84 28.43 -35.50
C SER A 32 -2.51 28.30 -34.77
N TYR A 33 -1.45 28.87 -35.34
CA TYR A 33 -0.22 29.15 -34.60
C TYR A 33 -0.50 30.35 -33.69
N SER A 34 -0.83 30.08 -32.42
CA SER A 34 -0.76 31.11 -31.39
C SER A 34 0.72 31.45 -31.19
N GLU A 35 1.16 32.55 -31.80
CA GLU A 35 2.39 33.23 -31.41
C GLU A 35 2.32 33.44 -29.88
N ILE A 36 3.31 32.89 -29.17
CA ILE A 36 3.49 33.22 -27.77
C ILE A 36 3.89 34.69 -27.71
N SER A 37 2.99 35.54 -27.22
CA SER A 37 3.41 36.86 -26.76
C SER A 37 4.34 36.63 -25.57
N ASP A 38 5.57 37.11 -25.70
CA ASP A 38 6.44 37.40 -24.57
C ASP A 38 5.79 38.59 -23.80
N ASP A 39 4.77 38.28 -23.00
CA ASP A 39 4.22 39.17 -22.00
C ASP A 39 5.03 38.92 -20.73
N ASP A 40 6.04 39.77 -20.49
CA ASP A 40 6.77 39.86 -19.22
C ASP A 40 5.82 40.41 -18.13
N GLY A 41 4.79 39.62 -17.84
CA GLY A 41 3.91 39.78 -16.69
C GLY A 41 4.68 39.36 -15.46
N ASP A 42 5.26 40.35 -14.78
CA ASP A 42 5.94 40.27 -13.48
C ASP A 42 4.91 40.01 -12.35
N ASP A 43 4.05 39.00 -12.55
CA ASP A 43 3.22 38.41 -11.51
C ASP A 43 4.16 37.57 -10.63
N ASP A 44 4.54 38.13 -9.48
CA ASP A 44 5.10 37.42 -8.32
C ASP A 44 4.04 36.42 -7.77
N ASP A 45 3.64 35.45 -8.60
CA ASP A 45 2.83 34.28 -8.23
C ASP A 45 3.71 33.36 -7.36
N GLU A 46 3.88 33.77 -6.09
CA GLU A 46 4.67 33.08 -5.07
C GLU A 46 4.33 31.58 -5.06
N LEU A 47 5.26 30.77 -5.58
CA LEU A 47 5.04 29.34 -5.81
C LEU A 47 4.57 28.66 -4.51
N PRO A 48 3.52 27.82 -4.56
CA PRO A 48 2.83 27.38 -3.36
C PRO A 48 3.79 26.74 -2.35
N ALA A 49 3.78 27.30 -1.13
CA ALA A 49 4.58 26.84 0.01
C ALA A 49 4.31 25.39 0.42
N ILE A 50 3.16 24.84 0.01
CA ILE A 50 2.76 23.45 0.21
C ILE A 50 2.72 22.74 -1.15
N VAL A 51 3.51 21.68 -1.28
CA VAL A 51 3.56 20.80 -2.46
C VAL A 51 3.02 19.41 -2.12
N GLN A 52 2.36 18.75 -3.07
CA GLN A 52 1.88 17.38 -2.90
C GLN A 52 2.81 16.40 -3.61
N SER A 53 3.21 15.34 -2.91
CA SER A 53 4.07 14.29 -3.46
C SER A 53 3.28 13.27 -4.30
N PRO A 54 3.96 12.45 -5.14
CA PRO A 54 3.34 11.33 -5.84
C PRO A 54 2.72 10.27 -4.93
N SER A 55 3.08 10.26 -3.64
CA SER A 55 2.44 9.40 -2.64
C SER A 55 1.24 10.06 -1.94
N GLU A 56 0.73 11.17 -2.46
CA GLU A 56 -0.43 11.94 -1.95
C GLU A 56 -0.16 12.66 -0.62
N LEU A 57 1.06 12.63 -0.09
CA LEU A 57 1.47 13.38 1.10
C LEU A 57 1.66 14.87 0.77
N SER A 58 1.21 15.76 1.64
CA SER A 58 1.46 17.20 1.53
C SER A 58 2.73 17.59 2.28
N TYR A 59 3.55 18.48 1.72
CA TYR A 59 4.81 18.93 2.31
C TYR A 59 4.92 20.45 2.28
N THR A 60 5.26 21.05 3.41
CA THR A 60 5.70 22.44 3.55
C THR A 60 7.19 22.55 3.22
N ILE A 61 7.55 23.51 2.35
CA ILE A 61 8.92 23.72 1.85
C ILE A 61 9.42 25.17 1.98
N ASP A 62 8.62 26.10 2.51
CA ASP A 62 8.92 27.54 2.58
C ASP A 62 10.20 27.88 3.36
N HIS A 63 10.57 27.07 4.34
CA HIS A 63 11.78 27.23 5.15
C HIS A 63 13.06 26.71 4.47
N LEU A 64 12.97 26.03 3.33
CA LEU A 64 14.14 25.53 2.59
C LEU A 64 14.76 26.62 1.69
N PRO A 65 16.06 26.53 1.37
CA PRO A 65 16.67 27.34 0.30
C PRO A 65 15.94 27.17 -1.03
N GLU A 66 15.88 28.24 -1.84
CA GLU A 66 15.18 28.28 -3.13
C GLU A 66 15.60 27.13 -4.07
N GLU A 67 16.90 26.86 -4.19
CA GLU A 67 17.44 25.72 -4.97
C GLU A 67 16.87 24.36 -4.50
N ALA A 68 16.71 24.17 -3.19
CA ALA A 68 16.15 22.94 -2.61
C ALA A 68 14.62 22.87 -2.77
N GLN A 69 13.92 24.01 -2.67
CA GLN A 69 12.48 24.09 -2.96
C GLN A 69 12.19 23.66 -4.39
N ASP A 70 12.95 24.18 -5.36
CA ASP A 70 12.78 23.87 -6.79
C ASP A 70 13.18 22.44 -7.12
N ALA A 71 14.22 21.90 -6.48
CA ALA A 71 14.56 20.48 -6.58
C ALA A 71 13.41 19.57 -6.10
N VAL A 72 12.78 19.89 -4.96
CA VAL A 72 11.61 19.16 -4.44
C VAL A 72 10.41 19.31 -5.36
N ARG A 73 10.07 20.54 -5.79
CA ARG A 73 8.99 20.82 -6.76
C ARG A 73 9.15 19.99 -8.03
N ARG A 74 10.35 19.98 -8.62
CA ARG A 74 10.69 19.23 -9.84
C ARG A 74 10.56 17.72 -9.66
N VAL A 75 10.99 17.18 -8.51
CA VAL A 75 10.90 15.74 -8.21
C VAL A 75 9.46 15.29 -7.94
N PHE A 76 8.59 16.18 -7.48
CA PHE A 76 7.17 15.86 -7.29
C PHE A 76 6.33 16.09 -8.55
N SER A 77 6.67 17.06 -9.41
CA SER A 77 5.98 17.30 -10.68
C SER A 77 6.34 16.28 -11.77
N GLU A 78 7.61 15.91 -11.90
CA GLU A 78 8.10 14.86 -12.79
C GLU A 78 8.86 13.78 -11.99
N PRO A 79 8.13 12.87 -11.31
CA PRO A 79 8.76 11.87 -10.46
C PRO A 79 9.62 10.89 -11.27
N PRO A 80 10.82 10.54 -10.77
CA PRO A 80 11.73 9.66 -11.49
C PRO A 80 11.10 8.27 -11.67
N THR A 81 11.36 7.66 -12.83
CA THR A 81 10.75 6.38 -13.25
C THR A 81 11.42 5.17 -12.58
N ILE A 82 11.43 5.18 -11.25
CA ILE A 82 12.15 4.23 -10.40
C ILE A 82 11.32 2.97 -10.16
N ALA A 83 11.95 1.82 -10.40
CA ALA A 83 11.43 0.50 -10.07
C ALA A 83 12.31 -0.17 -9.00
N LEU A 84 11.79 -0.38 -7.79
CA LEU A 84 12.53 -1.03 -6.70
C LEU A 84 12.77 -2.52 -7.00
N GLN A 85 14.05 -2.93 -7.00
CA GLN A 85 14.46 -4.30 -7.32
C GLN A 85 14.45 -5.21 -6.10
N GLN A 86 15.07 -4.73 -5.03
CA GLN A 86 15.29 -5.46 -3.79
C GLN A 86 15.74 -4.51 -2.68
N CYS A 87 15.34 -4.80 -1.45
CA CYS A 87 15.87 -4.18 -0.25
C CYS A 87 16.56 -5.23 0.62
N ARG A 88 17.51 -4.81 1.45
CA ARG A 88 18.21 -5.70 2.39
C ARG A 88 18.83 -4.93 3.54
N LEU A 89 18.93 -5.59 4.68
CA LEU A 89 19.75 -5.17 5.81
C LEU A 89 21.13 -5.83 5.67
N ILE A 90 22.21 -5.04 5.78
CA ILE A 90 23.59 -5.51 5.86
C ILE A 90 24.24 -4.77 7.01
N ASP A 91 24.57 -5.50 8.08
CA ASP A 91 25.08 -4.93 9.33
C ASP A 91 24.18 -3.73 9.75
N ASP A 92 24.75 -2.58 10.12
CA ASP A 92 23.98 -1.37 10.47
C ASP A 92 23.59 -0.51 9.24
N THR A 93 23.22 -1.13 8.11
CA THR A 93 22.86 -0.41 6.86
C THR A 93 21.72 -1.07 6.09
N TYR A 94 20.62 -0.34 5.93
CA TYR A 94 19.59 -0.68 4.93
C TYR A 94 20.06 -0.25 3.54
N ALA A 95 20.00 -1.17 2.58
CA ALA A 95 20.36 -0.94 1.20
C ALA A 95 19.16 -1.22 0.28
N PHE A 96 18.74 -0.22 -0.47
CA PHE A 96 17.66 -0.28 -1.45
C PHE A 96 18.27 -0.21 -2.85
N GLN A 97 18.08 -1.27 -3.64
CA GLN A 97 18.53 -1.34 -5.02
C GLN A 97 17.35 -1.02 -5.95
N MET A 98 17.58 -0.12 -6.89
CA MET A 98 16.53 0.44 -7.72
C MET A 98 16.95 0.50 -9.19
N THR A 99 15.97 0.40 -10.09
CA THR A 99 16.14 0.46 -11.54
C THR A 99 15.63 1.78 -12.06
N GLU A 100 16.41 2.40 -12.91
CA GLU A 100 16.04 3.53 -13.76
C GLU A 100 16.72 3.27 -15.13
N LEU A 101 17.29 4.28 -15.79
CA LEU A 101 18.23 4.08 -16.91
C LEU A 101 19.47 3.25 -16.51
N VAL A 102 19.89 3.37 -15.25
CA VAL A 102 21.02 2.63 -14.65
C VAL A 102 20.58 2.13 -13.27
N THR A 103 21.08 0.97 -12.85
CA THR A 103 20.83 0.48 -11.48
C THR A 103 21.50 1.40 -10.46
N GLN A 104 20.69 1.99 -9.58
CA GLN A 104 21.17 2.80 -8.46
C GLN A 104 20.98 2.07 -7.13
N SER A 105 21.67 2.54 -6.09
CA SER A 105 21.55 2.05 -4.72
C SER A 105 21.50 3.22 -3.74
N VAL A 106 20.44 3.26 -2.94
CA VAL A 106 20.37 4.11 -1.75
C VAL A 106 20.80 3.29 -0.53
N ARG A 107 21.58 3.90 0.36
CA ARG A 107 21.98 3.33 1.65
C ARG A 107 21.59 4.28 2.78
N ILE A 108 20.92 3.72 3.78
CA ILE A 108 20.51 4.39 5.02
C ILE A 108 21.23 3.68 6.16
N ARG A 109 22.14 4.39 6.85
CA ARG A 109 22.97 3.84 7.93
C ARG A 109 22.41 4.19 9.30
N ALA A 110 22.76 3.40 10.32
CA ALA A 110 22.57 3.83 11.70
C ALA A 110 23.34 5.12 11.98
N SER A 111 22.75 6.01 12.76
CA SER A 111 23.45 7.18 13.31
C SER A 111 24.57 6.71 14.24
N GLY A 112 25.82 7.06 13.93
CA GLY A 112 27.00 6.73 14.73
C GLY A 112 28.11 7.76 14.57
N ASP A 113 29.13 7.71 15.44
CA ASP A 113 30.23 8.69 15.57
C ASP A 113 31.16 8.83 14.34
N GLY A 114 30.81 8.25 13.19
CA GLY A 114 31.58 8.30 11.95
C GLY A 114 31.21 9.47 11.05
N SER A 115 32.21 10.17 10.50
CA SER A 115 32.07 11.33 9.60
C SER A 115 31.48 11.02 8.19
N ALA A 116 30.71 9.95 8.03
CA ALA A 116 30.11 9.55 6.76
C ALA A 116 28.61 9.85 6.76
N SER A 117 28.11 10.50 5.71
CA SER A 117 26.69 10.86 5.57
C SER A 117 25.77 9.66 5.81
N GLN A 118 24.77 9.85 6.65
CA GLN A 118 23.87 8.78 7.08
C GLN A 118 23.06 8.23 5.90
N LEU A 119 22.59 9.13 5.05
CA LEU A 119 21.94 8.86 3.77
C LEU A 119 22.95 8.99 2.63
N THR A 120 23.01 8.03 1.71
CA THR A 120 23.85 8.11 0.51
C THR A 120 23.19 7.44 -0.69
N CYS A 121 23.23 8.09 -1.86
CA CYS A 121 22.81 7.51 -3.14
C CYS A 121 24.02 7.30 -4.07
N SER A 122 24.01 6.24 -4.90
CA SER A 122 25.07 5.98 -5.88
C SER A 122 24.98 6.81 -7.16
N CYS A 123 23.90 7.59 -7.36
CA CYS A 123 23.75 8.41 -8.57
C CYS A 123 24.75 9.58 -8.64
N GLY A 124 25.39 9.93 -7.53
CA GLY A 124 26.34 11.05 -7.43
C GLY A 124 25.69 12.44 -7.55
N HIS A 125 24.35 12.50 -7.59
CA HIS A 125 23.57 13.73 -7.58
C HIS A 125 22.99 13.92 -6.17
N GLY A 126 23.03 15.16 -5.70
CA GLY A 126 22.79 15.51 -4.29
C GLY A 126 24.00 16.24 -3.72
N GLY A 127 23.98 17.57 -3.79
CA GLY A 127 25.03 18.44 -3.24
C GLY A 127 24.71 18.89 -1.81
N GLU A 128 25.54 19.78 -1.25
CA GLU A 128 25.24 20.40 0.07
C GLU A 128 23.98 21.28 0.07
N LEU A 129 23.47 21.65 -1.13
CA LEU A 129 22.33 22.56 -1.32
C LEU A 129 21.13 21.92 -2.03
N GLU A 130 21.29 20.70 -2.58
CA GLU A 130 20.25 20.06 -3.40
C GLU A 130 20.02 18.62 -2.92
N PRO A 131 18.82 18.28 -2.40
CA PRO A 131 18.50 16.90 -2.04
C PRO A 131 18.39 15.98 -3.26
N CYS A 132 18.91 14.76 -3.12
CA CYS A 132 18.90 13.75 -4.20
C CYS A 132 17.47 13.28 -4.53
N SER A 133 17.08 13.31 -5.80
CA SER A 133 15.76 12.85 -6.27
C SER A 133 15.42 11.41 -5.87
N HIS A 134 16.41 10.50 -5.92
CA HIS A 134 16.26 9.11 -5.46
C HIS A 134 16.06 8.99 -3.95
N LEU A 135 16.59 9.93 -3.15
CA LEU A 135 16.35 9.99 -1.70
C LEU A 135 14.94 10.51 -1.42
N ILE A 136 14.55 11.66 -2.00
CA ILE A 136 13.21 12.24 -1.87
C ILE A 136 12.13 11.19 -2.18
N TRP A 137 12.23 10.55 -3.35
CA TRP A 137 11.25 9.55 -3.81
C TRP A 137 11.15 8.34 -2.87
N LEU A 138 12.27 7.87 -2.31
CA LEU A 138 12.27 6.73 -1.41
C LEU A 138 11.75 7.11 -0.01
N LEU A 139 12.14 8.28 0.49
CA LEU A 139 11.83 8.73 1.84
C LEU A 139 10.38 9.21 1.96
N ASP A 140 9.80 9.78 0.90
CA ASP A 140 8.36 10.00 0.73
C ASP A 140 7.57 8.69 0.88
N ARG A 141 7.96 7.65 0.12
CA ARG A 141 7.34 6.32 0.22
C ARG A 141 7.52 5.66 1.58
N LEU A 142 8.67 5.85 2.23
CA LEU A 142 8.89 5.36 3.59
C LEU A 142 7.99 6.10 4.59
N ALA A 143 7.92 7.42 4.53
CA ALA A 143 7.04 8.24 5.38
C ALA A 143 5.56 7.81 5.27
N LYS A 144 5.06 7.57 4.05
CA LYS A 144 3.70 7.04 3.82
C LYS A 144 3.46 5.69 4.51
N GLN A 145 4.49 4.86 4.68
CA GLN A 145 4.37 3.55 5.30
C GLN A 145 4.60 3.56 6.82
N THR A 146 5.38 4.49 7.37
CA THR A 146 5.76 4.51 8.80
C THR A 146 4.88 5.44 9.65
N LEU A 147 4.33 6.52 9.08
CA LEU A 147 3.62 7.56 9.83
C LEU A 147 2.13 7.21 10.08
N TYR A 148 1.86 6.15 10.85
CA TYR A 148 0.51 5.70 11.18
C TYR A 148 -0.38 6.73 11.89
N ASP A 149 0.23 7.60 12.69
CA ASP A 149 -0.46 8.55 13.59
C ASP A 149 -0.64 9.94 12.98
N TYR A 150 -0.20 10.13 11.74
CA TYR A 150 -0.25 11.42 11.07
C TYR A 150 -1.60 11.66 10.38
N ASP A 151 -2.16 12.87 10.53
CA ASP A 151 -3.39 13.27 9.83
C ASP A 151 -3.04 13.63 8.37
N PRO A 152 -3.58 12.93 7.35
CA PRO A 152 -3.30 13.23 5.94
C PRO A 152 -3.64 14.67 5.50
N LYS A 153 -4.39 15.43 6.30
CA LYS A 153 -4.73 16.84 6.03
C LYS A 153 -3.70 17.84 6.55
N THR A 154 -2.78 17.41 7.41
CA THR A 154 -1.67 18.26 7.87
C THR A 154 -0.54 18.14 6.84
N PRO A 155 0.18 19.23 6.49
CA PRO A 155 1.37 19.13 5.66
C PRO A 155 2.61 18.80 6.52
N LEU A 156 3.41 17.83 6.04
CA LEU A 156 4.67 17.40 6.63
C LEU A 156 5.75 18.48 6.41
N THR A 157 6.77 18.51 7.26
CA THR A 157 7.86 19.50 7.16
C THR A 157 9.03 18.88 6.41
N MET A 158 9.40 19.39 5.23
CA MET A 158 10.52 18.82 4.45
C MET A 158 11.88 19.21 5.05
N THR A 159 12.81 18.27 5.24
CA THR A 159 14.19 18.55 5.69
C THR A 159 15.09 18.99 4.53
N GLU A 160 16.23 19.61 4.83
CA GLU A 160 17.27 19.96 3.85
C GLU A 160 17.79 18.72 3.10
N ASP A 161 17.84 17.56 3.78
CA ASP A 161 18.16 16.24 3.22
C ASP A 161 17.06 15.64 2.31
N GLY A 162 15.89 16.29 2.21
CA GLY A 162 14.79 15.87 1.33
C GLY A 162 13.88 14.77 1.90
N PHE A 163 13.55 14.79 3.19
CA PHE A 163 12.55 13.89 3.79
C PHE A 163 11.65 14.56 4.84
N ALA A 164 10.59 13.88 5.29
CA ALA A 164 9.70 14.42 6.33
C ALA A 164 10.40 14.52 7.70
N GLN A 165 10.41 15.69 8.35
CA GLN A 165 10.96 15.87 9.69
C GLN A 165 10.25 14.97 10.72
N GLU A 166 8.96 14.73 10.51
CA GLU A 166 8.10 13.87 11.33
C GLU A 166 8.48 12.38 11.24
N LEU A 167 9.25 11.97 10.23
CA LEU A 167 9.86 10.63 10.14
C LEU A 167 10.93 10.41 11.22
N GLY A 168 11.49 11.49 11.78
CA GLY A 168 12.62 11.43 12.70
C GLY A 168 13.87 10.89 12.00
N ASP A 169 14.56 9.94 12.63
CA ASP A 169 15.68 9.24 12.01
C ASP A 169 15.16 8.13 11.04
N PRO A 170 15.46 8.19 9.72
CA PRO A 170 15.03 7.18 8.77
C PRO A 170 15.55 5.76 9.09
N PHE A 171 16.71 5.61 9.74
CA PHE A 171 17.21 4.29 10.12
C PHE A 171 16.38 3.69 11.27
N THR A 172 16.16 4.46 12.33
CA THR A 172 15.30 4.07 13.45
C THR A 172 13.87 3.81 12.97
N ALA A 173 13.31 4.66 12.10
CA ALA A 173 11.97 4.47 11.55
C ALA A 173 11.81 3.12 10.81
N ILE A 174 12.82 2.69 10.03
CA ILE A 174 12.85 1.36 9.40
C ILE A 174 13.04 0.27 10.46
N SER A 175 13.95 0.44 11.41
CA SER A 175 14.24 -0.52 12.49
C SER A 175 13.02 -0.82 13.39
N GLU A 176 12.20 0.19 13.68
CA GLU A 176 10.96 0.04 14.46
C GLU A 176 9.83 -0.61 13.65
N HIS A 177 9.84 -0.43 12.32
CA HIS A 177 8.82 -0.96 11.42
C HIS A 177 9.13 -2.36 10.88
N HIS A 178 10.40 -2.75 10.86
CA HIS A 178 10.99 -3.90 10.16
C HIS A 178 10.95 -3.74 8.64
N LEU A 179 12.08 -4.08 8.01
CA LEU A 179 12.23 -3.99 6.57
C LEU A 179 11.23 -4.89 5.83
N ASP A 180 10.89 -6.05 6.40
CA ASP A 180 9.95 -6.98 5.80
C ASP A 180 8.50 -6.49 5.84
N VAL A 181 8.06 -5.83 6.91
CA VAL A 181 6.73 -5.19 6.98
C VAL A 181 6.63 -4.01 5.99
N LEU A 182 7.71 -3.24 5.81
CA LEU A 182 7.76 -2.17 4.82
C LEU A 182 7.81 -2.70 3.37
N SER A 183 8.39 -3.89 3.16
CA SER A 183 8.63 -4.49 1.84
C SER A 183 7.38 -4.59 0.95
N ASP A 184 6.25 -5.02 1.55
CA ASP A 184 4.97 -5.15 0.85
C ASP A 184 4.40 -3.78 0.44
N GLY A 185 4.55 -2.76 1.28
CA GLY A 185 4.09 -1.40 0.99
C GLY A 185 4.99 -0.63 0.00
N LEU A 186 6.22 -1.10 -0.19
CA LEU A 186 7.19 -0.58 -1.16
C LEU A 186 7.21 -1.39 -2.47
N HIS A 187 6.44 -2.50 -2.57
CA HIS A 187 6.49 -3.49 -3.65
C HIS A 187 7.92 -4.02 -3.94
N CYS A 188 8.74 -4.07 -2.90
CA CYS A 188 10.19 -4.27 -2.97
C CYS A 188 10.58 -5.51 -2.17
N PRO A 189 11.09 -6.59 -2.78
CA PRO A 189 11.30 -7.85 -2.09
C PRO A 189 12.57 -7.84 -1.20
N VAL A 190 12.47 -8.32 0.05
CA VAL A 190 13.60 -8.35 1.00
C VAL A 190 14.55 -9.51 0.73
N VAL A 191 15.82 -9.21 0.47
CA VAL A 191 16.89 -10.21 0.35
C VAL A 191 17.63 -10.35 1.67
N ASP A 192 17.45 -11.48 2.35
CA ASP A 192 18.40 -11.91 3.38
C ASP A 192 19.72 -12.35 2.70
N PRO A 193 20.87 -11.69 2.97
CA PRO A 193 22.17 -12.10 2.44
C PRO A 193 22.66 -13.46 2.95
N LYS A 194 22.06 -14.01 4.02
CA LYS A 194 22.38 -15.32 4.61
C LYS A 194 21.46 -16.44 4.12
N ALA A 195 20.34 -16.13 3.45
CA ALA A 195 19.40 -17.12 2.96
C ALA A 195 20.02 -17.98 1.85
N VAL A 196 20.07 -19.30 2.08
CA VAL A 196 20.59 -20.30 1.13
C VAL A 196 19.61 -20.54 -0.04
N SER A 197 18.35 -20.10 0.12
CA SER A 197 17.23 -20.22 -0.80
C SER A 197 16.90 -18.86 -1.43
N LYS A 198 16.61 -18.84 -2.74
CA LYS A 198 16.05 -17.67 -3.43
C LYS A 198 14.51 -17.70 -3.52
N ASP A 199 13.85 -18.70 -2.93
CA ASP A 199 12.42 -18.93 -3.13
C ASP A 199 11.54 -18.03 -2.24
N ASP A 200 11.98 -17.69 -1.03
CA ASP A 200 11.20 -16.85 -0.10
C ASP A 200 10.97 -15.43 -0.66
N MET A 201 11.95 -14.93 -1.43
CA MET A 201 11.89 -13.71 -2.24
C MET A 201 10.66 -13.62 -3.14
N ALA A 202 10.14 -14.76 -3.58
CA ALA A 202 9.09 -14.82 -4.57
C ALA A 202 7.71 -14.52 -3.96
N SER A 203 7.48 -14.78 -2.67
CA SER A 203 6.12 -14.91 -2.13
C SER A 203 5.24 -13.66 -2.30
N CYS A 204 5.71 -12.47 -1.87
CA CYS A 204 4.94 -11.22 -2.03
C CYS A 204 4.70 -10.91 -3.50
N ARG A 205 5.78 -10.92 -4.29
CA ARG A 205 5.76 -10.54 -5.71
C ARG A 205 4.93 -11.50 -6.56
N VAL A 206 4.89 -12.78 -6.20
CA VAL A 206 4.01 -13.80 -6.78
C VAL A 206 2.56 -13.53 -6.43
N GLN A 207 2.25 -13.21 -5.17
CA GLN A 207 0.89 -12.86 -4.74
C GLN A 207 0.38 -11.58 -5.41
N GLU A 208 1.22 -10.55 -5.55
CA GLU A 208 0.86 -9.33 -6.26
C GLU A 208 0.70 -9.55 -7.77
N SER A 209 1.57 -10.38 -8.38
CA SER A 209 1.40 -10.79 -9.78
C SER A 209 0.12 -11.60 -9.98
N ARG A 210 -0.30 -12.38 -8.98
CA ARG A 210 -1.60 -13.09 -8.98
C ARG A 210 -2.76 -12.10 -8.94
N GLU A 211 -2.65 -11.04 -8.14
CA GLU A 211 -3.65 -9.97 -8.03
C GLU A 211 -3.78 -9.14 -9.31
N LEU A 212 -2.66 -8.78 -9.94
CA LEU A 212 -2.63 -8.11 -11.24
C LEU A 212 -3.28 -8.98 -12.33
N LEU A 213 -2.92 -10.26 -12.40
CA LEU A 213 -3.45 -11.16 -13.43
C LEU A 213 -4.94 -11.47 -13.18
N SER A 214 -5.36 -11.74 -11.95
CA SER A 214 -6.78 -12.04 -11.66
C SER A 214 -7.70 -10.83 -11.91
N ALA A 215 -7.19 -9.61 -11.75
CA ALA A 215 -7.89 -8.37 -12.09
C ALA A 215 -8.25 -8.29 -13.59
N VAL A 216 -7.33 -8.70 -14.48
CA VAL A 216 -7.57 -8.76 -15.94
C VAL A 216 -8.75 -9.69 -16.26
N TYR A 217 -8.91 -10.77 -15.50
CA TYR A 217 -10.03 -11.72 -15.64
C TYR A 217 -11.27 -11.35 -14.81
N GLY A 218 -11.21 -10.29 -13.99
CA GLY A 218 -12.32 -9.85 -13.14
C GLY A 218 -12.71 -10.86 -12.04
N MET A 219 -11.76 -11.68 -11.58
CA MET A 219 -12.00 -12.79 -10.64
C MET A 219 -11.14 -12.67 -9.36
N PRO A 220 -11.54 -13.29 -8.24
CA PRO A 220 -10.74 -13.24 -7.01
C PRO A 220 -9.38 -13.92 -7.21
N PRO A 221 -8.28 -13.37 -6.67
CA PRO A 221 -6.94 -13.93 -6.84
C PRO A 221 -6.86 -15.41 -6.47
N GLU A 222 -7.57 -15.82 -5.42
CA GLU A 222 -7.55 -17.15 -4.84
C GLU A 222 -8.09 -18.24 -5.80
N GLU A 223 -9.00 -17.88 -6.72
CA GLU A 223 -9.52 -18.76 -7.77
C GLU A 223 -8.69 -18.72 -9.06
N PHE A 224 -7.89 -17.67 -9.27
CA PHE A 224 -7.10 -17.52 -10.49
C PHE A 224 -5.92 -18.51 -10.53
N ARG A 225 -5.93 -19.42 -11.50
CA ARG A 225 -4.86 -20.35 -11.89
C ARG A 225 -4.08 -20.97 -10.70
N PRO A 226 -4.72 -21.64 -9.71
CA PRO A 226 -4.00 -22.27 -8.60
C PRO A 226 -2.90 -23.24 -9.08
N ASP A 227 -3.07 -23.84 -10.27
CA ASP A 227 -2.09 -24.70 -10.96
C ASP A 227 -0.71 -24.07 -11.23
N ILE A 228 -0.59 -22.72 -11.20
CA ILE A 228 0.70 -22.01 -11.39
C ILE A 228 1.21 -21.28 -10.15
N PHE A 229 0.38 -21.18 -9.10
CA PHE A 229 0.69 -20.46 -7.87
C PHE A 229 0.93 -21.39 -6.68
N ASP A 230 0.29 -22.57 -6.66
CA ASP A 230 0.44 -23.53 -5.58
C ASP A 230 1.79 -24.28 -5.69
N SER A 231 2.49 -24.38 -4.57
CA SER A 231 3.89 -24.84 -4.43
C SER A 231 4.18 -26.29 -4.87
N SER A 232 3.18 -27.01 -5.38
CA SER A 232 3.35 -28.34 -6.00
C SER A 232 3.74 -28.25 -7.49
N SER A 233 3.49 -27.10 -8.13
CA SER A 233 3.95 -26.81 -9.48
C SER A 233 5.33 -26.13 -9.46
N SER A 234 6.07 -26.23 -10.58
CA SER A 234 7.43 -25.71 -10.71
C SER A 234 7.58 -24.25 -10.25
N THR A 235 8.64 -23.94 -9.50
CA THR A 235 9.03 -22.58 -9.06
C THR A 235 8.62 -21.50 -10.06
N PRO A 236 7.79 -20.50 -9.68
CA PRO A 236 7.26 -19.50 -10.60
C PRO A 236 8.35 -18.83 -11.45
N ARG A 237 9.50 -18.51 -10.82
CA ARG A 237 10.77 -18.17 -11.47
C ARG A 237 11.42 -19.38 -12.16
N GLY A 238 10.88 -19.77 -13.31
CA GLY A 238 11.55 -20.69 -14.23
C GLY A 238 12.75 -20.03 -14.92
N LYS A 239 13.79 -20.80 -15.27
CA LYS A 239 15.00 -20.34 -15.99
C LYS A 239 14.77 -19.69 -17.37
N LYS A 240 13.52 -19.63 -17.83
CA LYS A 240 13.09 -19.03 -19.11
C LYS A 240 11.74 -18.36 -18.88
N VAL A 241 11.66 -17.07 -19.22
CA VAL A 241 10.44 -16.27 -19.11
C VAL A 241 9.30 -16.88 -19.93
N LEU A 242 9.56 -17.22 -21.21
CA LEU A 242 8.56 -17.83 -22.09
C LEU A 242 8.22 -19.28 -21.69
N LYS A 243 6.96 -19.51 -21.27
CA LYS A 243 6.35 -20.85 -21.18
C LYS A 243 5.51 -21.09 -22.43
N ARG A 244 5.92 -22.05 -23.27
CA ARG A 244 5.19 -22.37 -24.50
C ARG A 244 3.78 -22.85 -24.17
N ASN A 245 2.80 -22.37 -24.94
CA ASN A 245 1.38 -22.69 -24.83
C ASN A 245 0.70 -22.25 -23.52
N ASP A 246 1.31 -21.34 -22.75
CA ASP A 246 0.73 -20.79 -21.52
C ASP A 246 1.09 -19.30 -21.40
N LEU A 247 0.17 -18.43 -21.85
CA LEU A 247 0.38 -16.98 -21.87
C LEU A 247 0.40 -16.42 -20.45
N ASP A 248 -0.58 -16.77 -19.61
CA ASP A 248 -0.70 -16.27 -18.22
C ASP A 248 0.58 -16.53 -17.44
N HIS A 249 1.14 -17.74 -17.54
CA HIS A 249 2.37 -18.10 -16.86
C HIS A 249 3.61 -17.41 -17.49
N THR A 250 3.56 -17.06 -18.78
CA THR A 250 4.61 -16.25 -19.41
C THR A 250 4.56 -14.81 -18.89
N VAL A 251 3.37 -14.21 -18.79
CA VAL A 251 3.17 -12.85 -18.23
C VAL A 251 3.53 -12.84 -16.75
N LEU A 252 3.12 -13.84 -15.97
CA LEU A 252 3.56 -14.05 -14.59
C LEU A 252 5.09 -14.00 -14.50
N ARG A 253 5.81 -14.77 -15.32
CA ARG A 253 7.27 -14.75 -15.32
C ARG A 253 7.86 -13.39 -15.71
N MET A 254 7.21 -12.62 -16.59
CA MET A 254 7.63 -11.25 -16.90
C MET A 254 7.47 -10.32 -15.68
N LEU A 255 6.35 -10.41 -14.96
CA LEU A 255 6.08 -9.62 -13.73
C LEU A 255 7.06 -9.96 -12.57
N LEU A 256 7.57 -11.20 -12.52
CA LEU A 256 8.56 -11.67 -11.54
C LEU A 256 10.03 -11.38 -11.91
N ASP A 257 10.32 -10.98 -13.15
CA ASP A 257 11.68 -10.82 -13.69
C ASP A 257 11.99 -9.36 -14.07
N ASN A 258 10.98 -8.60 -14.51
CA ASN A 258 11.10 -7.20 -14.89
C ASN A 258 10.27 -6.30 -13.97
N HIS A 259 10.96 -5.43 -13.22
CA HIS A 259 10.33 -4.55 -12.24
C HIS A 259 9.48 -3.45 -12.91
N HIS A 260 10.01 -2.73 -13.89
CA HIS A 260 9.25 -1.72 -14.64
C HIS A 260 8.00 -2.29 -15.33
N PHE A 261 8.04 -3.55 -15.79
CA PHE A 261 6.88 -4.19 -16.42
C PHE A 261 5.72 -4.40 -15.44
N PHE A 262 6.02 -4.78 -14.20
CA PHE A 262 5.03 -4.85 -13.12
C PHE A 262 4.54 -3.47 -12.72
N ASP A 263 5.44 -2.50 -12.53
CA ASP A 263 5.08 -1.16 -12.06
C ASP A 263 4.18 -0.46 -13.09
N TYR A 264 4.42 -0.71 -14.39
CA TYR A 264 3.52 -0.34 -15.48
C TYR A 264 2.16 -1.05 -15.39
N PHE A 265 2.12 -2.37 -15.15
CA PHE A 265 0.86 -3.10 -14.96
C PHE A 265 0.07 -2.61 -13.73
N GLN A 266 0.76 -2.23 -12.65
CA GLN A 266 0.17 -1.66 -11.45
C GLN A 266 -0.41 -0.27 -11.71
N SER A 267 0.32 0.60 -12.41
CA SER A 267 -0.13 1.98 -12.68
C SER A 267 -1.33 2.06 -13.64
N VAL A 268 -1.51 1.07 -14.53
CA VAL A 268 -2.71 0.96 -15.38
C VAL A 268 -3.84 0.13 -14.75
N SER A 269 -3.61 -0.49 -13.58
CA SER A 269 -4.65 -1.24 -12.85
C SER A 269 -5.66 -0.30 -12.22
N ARG A 270 -6.92 -0.74 -12.10
CA ARG A 270 -8.01 0.11 -11.60
C ARG A 270 -7.91 0.27 -10.08
N PRO A 271 -8.44 1.36 -9.50
CA PRO A 271 -8.54 1.52 -8.04
C PRO A 271 -9.43 0.48 -7.31
N ARG A 272 -10.12 -0.40 -8.05
CA ARG A 272 -10.96 -1.49 -7.52
C ARG A 272 -10.31 -2.86 -7.64
N ASP A 273 -9.17 -2.95 -8.31
CA ASP A 273 -8.49 -4.22 -8.55
C ASP A 273 -7.75 -4.65 -7.27
N PRO A 274 -7.59 -5.95 -6.96
CA PRO A 274 -7.08 -6.41 -5.67
C PRO A 274 -5.69 -5.87 -5.30
N ILE A 275 -4.86 -5.56 -6.29
CA ILE A 275 -3.54 -4.95 -6.13
C ILE A 275 -3.60 -3.52 -5.54
N ASN A 276 -4.69 -2.79 -5.81
CA ASN A 276 -4.92 -1.40 -5.41
C ASN A 276 -5.99 -1.27 -4.29
N ASP A 277 -6.58 -2.38 -3.83
CA ASP A 277 -7.48 -2.38 -2.67
C ASP A 277 -6.69 -2.14 -1.38
N LEU A 278 -6.72 -0.90 -0.91
CA LEU A 278 -6.05 -0.46 0.31
C LEU A 278 -6.42 -1.31 1.54
N PHE A 279 -7.67 -1.74 1.69
CA PHE A 279 -8.09 -2.54 2.83
C PHE A 279 -7.47 -3.94 2.76
N ARG A 280 -7.44 -4.55 1.57
CA ARG A 280 -6.71 -5.81 1.33
C ARG A 280 -5.21 -5.67 1.63
N LYS A 281 -4.57 -4.56 1.23
CA LYS A 281 -3.15 -4.31 1.53
C LYS A 281 -2.89 -4.13 3.03
N LEU A 282 -3.77 -3.46 3.77
CA LEU A 282 -3.69 -3.37 5.22
C LEU A 282 -3.92 -4.73 5.91
N SER A 283 -4.80 -5.59 5.39
CA SER A 283 -4.95 -6.98 5.85
C SER A 283 -3.66 -7.77 5.66
N GLN A 284 -3.04 -7.69 4.48
CA GLN A 284 -1.78 -8.38 4.16
C GLN A 284 -0.62 -7.90 5.08
N ARG A 285 -0.56 -6.59 5.35
CA ARG A 285 0.40 -6.01 6.30
C ARG A 285 0.22 -6.56 7.72
N VAL A 286 -1.02 -6.69 8.19
CA VAL A 286 -1.32 -7.32 9.49
C VAL A 286 -0.94 -8.80 9.50
N ASP A 287 -1.25 -9.56 8.45
CA ASP A 287 -0.86 -10.98 8.35
C ASP A 287 0.66 -11.18 8.39
N ARG A 288 1.43 -10.23 7.85
CA ARG A 288 2.90 -10.24 7.96
C ARG A 288 3.36 -9.90 9.36
N VAL A 289 2.89 -8.81 9.96
CA VAL A 289 3.20 -8.42 11.35
C VAL A 289 2.96 -9.60 12.31
N LEU A 290 1.82 -10.28 12.14
CA LEU A 290 1.48 -11.48 12.92
C LEU A 290 2.42 -12.65 12.63
N ARG A 291 2.85 -12.87 11.38
CA ARG A 291 3.81 -13.94 11.04
C ARG A 291 5.20 -13.69 11.62
N VAL A 292 5.66 -12.44 11.65
CA VAL A 292 6.93 -12.04 12.32
C VAL A 292 6.81 -12.26 13.83
N PHE A 293 5.73 -11.79 14.44
CA PHE A 293 5.43 -12.02 15.85
C PHE A 293 5.34 -13.51 16.22
N ASP A 294 4.61 -14.33 15.44
CA ASP A 294 4.47 -15.77 15.68
C ASP A 294 5.82 -16.50 15.56
N SER A 295 6.68 -16.06 14.62
CA SER A 295 8.03 -16.61 14.45
C SER A 295 8.92 -16.28 15.65
N TYR A 296 8.87 -15.03 16.13
CA TYR A 296 9.56 -14.58 17.34
C TYR A 296 9.03 -15.28 18.61
N ALA A 297 7.73 -15.46 18.74
CA ALA A 297 7.11 -16.19 19.85
C ALA A 297 7.51 -17.68 19.87
N SER A 298 7.84 -18.25 18.71
CA SER A 298 8.30 -19.64 18.59
C SER A 298 9.79 -19.81 18.88
N ASP A 299 10.63 -18.82 18.56
CA ASP A 299 12.07 -18.82 18.84
C ASP A 299 12.60 -17.40 19.15
N PRO A 300 12.42 -16.91 20.40
CA PRO A 300 12.93 -15.60 20.80
C PRO A 300 14.47 -15.60 20.94
N ALA A 301 15.10 -16.76 21.08
CA ALA A 301 16.54 -16.90 21.24
C ALA A 301 17.28 -16.61 19.93
N SER A 302 16.77 -17.08 18.79
CA SER A 302 17.35 -16.80 17.48
C SER A 302 17.30 -15.31 17.16
N ALA A 303 16.19 -14.63 17.44
CA ALA A 303 16.01 -13.21 17.12
C ALA A 303 16.94 -12.27 17.93
N ALA A 304 17.15 -12.57 19.21
CA ALA A 304 17.98 -11.76 20.11
C ALA A 304 19.48 -11.74 19.75
N THR A 305 19.93 -12.59 18.83
CA THR A 305 21.36 -12.73 18.47
C THR A 305 21.74 -12.10 17.12
N SER A 306 20.78 -11.57 16.36
CA SER A 306 21.02 -11.32 14.92
C SER A 306 20.47 -10.02 14.32
N SER A 307 19.68 -9.21 15.03
CA SER A 307 19.03 -8.04 14.42
C SER A 307 19.38 -6.68 15.06
N THR A 308 19.54 -5.68 14.20
CA THR A 308 19.56 -4.24 14.50
C THR A 308 18.14 -3.65 14.48
N GLU A 309 17.14 -4.47 14.15
CA GLU A 309 15.71 -4.13 14.20
C GLU A 309 15.16 -4.30 15.63
N THR A 310 14.14 -3.51 15.97
CA THR A 310 13.48 -3.56 17.28
C THR A 310 12.88 -4.95 17.53
N PRO A 311 12.92 -5.56 18.73
CA PRO A 311 12.30 -6.86 18.96
C PRO A 311 10.80 -6.88 18.58
N PRO A 312 10.33 -7.85 17.77
CA PRO A 312 8.92 -7.94 17.36
C PRO A 312 8.05 -8.59 18.44
N ASP A 313 8.03 -7.96 19.62
CA ASP A 313 7.23 -8.38 20.76
C ASP A 313 5.72 -8.08 20.60
N ALA A 314 4.91 -8.38 21.62
CA ALA A 314 3.47 -8.15 21.55
C ALA A 314 3.10 -6.66 21.53
N SER A 315 3.95 -5.78 22.06
CA SER A 315 3.76 -4.32 22.02
C SER A 315 4.09 -3.76 20.62
N TRP A 316 5.13 -4.27 19.98
CA TRP A 316 5.45 -4.02 18.57
C TRP A 316 4.29 -4.44 17.66
N ALA A 317 3.79 -5.67 17.80
CA ALA A 317 2.68 -6.17 17.02
C ALA A 317 1.39 -5.37 17.27
N ALA A 318 1.08 -5.05 18.54
CA ALA A 318 -0.07 -4.24 18.91
C ALA A 318 -0.01 -2.83 18.29
N ARG A 319 1.15 -2.16 18.34
CA ARG A 319 1.38 -0.84 17.72
C ARG A 319 1.11 -0.86 16.21
N HIS A 320 1.62 -1.86 15.50
CA HIS A 320 1.40 -2.00 14.05
C HIS A 320 -0.06 -2.30 13.69
N ILE A 321 -0.72 -3.18 14.45
CA ILE A 321 -2.14 -3.50 14.23
C ILE A 321 -3.03 -2.28 14.53
N LEU A 322 -2.77 -1.56 15.63
CA LEU A 322 -3.44 -0.30 15.93
C LEU A 322 -3.21 0.73 14.82
N GLY A 323 -1.97 0.88 14.34
CA GLY A 323 -1.64 1.73 13.20
C GLY A 323 -2.46 1.38 11.95
N CYS A 324 -2.58 0.09 11.61
CA CYS A 324 -3.42 -0.35 10.49
C CYS A 324 -4.91 -0.02 10.73
N THR A 325 -5.45 -0.19 11.95
CA THR A 325 -6.85 0.20 12.24
C THR A 325 -7.07 1.71 12.17
N LYS A 326 -6.07 2.54 12.58
CA LYS A 326 -6.09 3.99 12.43
C LYS A 326 -6.07 4.41 10.96
N LEU A 327 -5.29 3.74 10.11
CA LEU A 327 -5.32 3.95 8.66
C LEU A 327 -6.68 3.59 8.06
N ILE A 328 -7.28 2.44 8.42
CA ILE A 328 -8.65 2.08 8.00
C ILE A 328 -9.64 3.18 8.40
N LYS A 329 -9.58 3.65 9.65
CA LYS A 329 -10.43 4.72 10.18
C LYS A 329 -10.25 6.02 9.41
N SER A 330 -9.01 6.48 9.23
CA SER A 330 -8.69 7.68 8.45
C SER A 330 -9.28 7.57 7.06
N CYS A 331 -9.01 6.47 6.35
CA CYS A 331 -9.53 6.21 5.02
C CYS A 331 -11.05 6.02 4.92
N ILE A 332 -11.79 5.93 6.03
CA ILE A 332 -13.27 6.01 6.07
C ILE A 332 -13.73 7.47 6.26
N TYR A 333 -13.03 8.27 7.07
CA TYR A 333 -13.42 9.63 7.46
C TYR A 333 -12.88 10.75 6.56
N THR A 334 -11.66 10.63 6.03
CA THR A 334 -10.95 11.73 5.36
C THR A 334 -11.21 11.83 3.86
N ARG A 335 -12.04 10.95 3.29
CA ARG A 335 -12.39 10.92 1.86
C ARG A 335 -13.33 12.06 1.46
N ASP A 336 -13.09 12.64 0.29
CA ASP A 336 -14.02 13.59 -0.35
C ASP A 336 -15.22 12.89 -1.02
N ARG A 337 -15.13 11.57 -1.25
CA ARG A 337 -16.18 10.76 -1.88
C ARG A 337 -16.75 9.70 -0.93
N PRO A 338 -18.08 9.43 -0.98
CA PRO A 338 -18.68 8.38 -0.15
C PRO A 338 -18.10 7.01 -0.46
N LEU A 339 -17.85 6.24 0.61
CA LEU A 339 -17.30 4.90 0.55
C LEU A 339 -18.20 3.99 -0.30
N GLN A 340 -17.61 3.31 -1.29
CA GLN A 340 -18.38 2.45 -2.19
C GLN A 340 -18.78 1.14 -1.50
N PRO A 341 -19.89 0.46 -1.86
CA PRO A 341 -20.32 -0.77 -1.20
C PRO A 341 -19.26 -1.89 -1.19
N SER A 342 -18.45 -2.00 -2.25
CA SER A 342 -17.32 -2.94 -2.30
C SER A 342 -16.16 -2.52 -1.40
N GLU A 343 -15.82 -1.23 -1.35
CA GLU A 343 -14.81 -0.66 -0.46
C GLU A 343 -15.22 -0.88 1.02
N ALA A 344 -16.48 -0.60 1.37
CA ALA A 344 -17.06 -0.84 2.69
C ALA A 344 -17.04 -2.33 3.08
N THR A 345 -17.34 -3.23 2.14
CA THR A 345 -17.27 -4.68 2.36
C THR A 345 -15.83 -5.16 2.57
N SER A 346 -14.85 -4.59 1.85
CA SER A 346 -13.43 -4.92 2.04
C SER A 346 -12.89 -4.38 3.37
N ALA A 347 -13.28 -3.17 3.77
CA ALA A 347 -12.97 -2.60 5.08
C ALA A 347 -13.55 -3.43 6.23
N ALA A 348 -14.84 -3.80 6.16
CA ALA A 348 -15.49 -4.63 7.18
C ALA A 348 -14.84 -6.04 7.27
N ARG A 349 -14.54 -6.67 6.13
CA ARG A 349 -13.81 -7.95 6.08
C ARG A 349 -12.44 -7.85 6.76
N THR A 350 -11.69 -6.78 6.46
CA THR A 350 -10.35 -6.54 7.03
C THR A 350 -10.42 -6.34 8.54
N LEU A 351 -11.38 -5.55 9.03
CA LEU A 351 -11.60 -5.34 10.46
C LEU A 351 -11.99 -6.64 11.19
N VAL A 352 -12.90 -7.43 10.63
CA VAL A 352 -13.28 -8.75 11.18
C VAL A 352 -12.08 -9.72 11.20
N HIS A 353 -11.26 -9.71 10.15
CA HIS A 353 -10.03 -10.51 10.06
C HIS A 353 -9.01 -10.13 11.13
N ILE A 354 -8.69 -8.84 11.27
CA ILE A 354 -7.82 -8.31 12.33
C ILE A 354 -8.29 -8.78 13.71
N LEU A 355 -9.58 -8.64 13.98
CA LEU A 355 -10.17 -9.00 15.26
C LEU A 355 -10.07 -10.51 15.54
N SER A 356 -10.41 -11.34 14.55
CA SER A 356 -10.27 -12.80 14.63
C SER A 356 -8.81 -13.23 14.86
N ALA A 357 -7.87 -12.58 14.18
CA ALA A 357 -6.46 -12.91 14.24
C ALA A 357 -5.80 -12.54 15.59
N VAL A 358 -6.24 -11.45 16.22
CA VAL A 358 -5.85 -11.06 17.59
C VAL A 358 -6.48 -11.99 18.63
N VAL A 359 -7.77 -12.28 18.52
CA VAL A 359 -8.50 -13.18 19.45
C VAL A 359 -7.91 -14.60 19.44
N SER A 360 -7.43 -15.07 18.28
CA SER A 360 -6.76 -16.37 18.16
C SER A 360 -5.40 -16.45 18.87
N ARG A 361 -4.82 -15.32 19.29
CA ARG A 361 -3.44 -15.20 19.84
C ARG A 361 -3.42 -14.73 21.31
N ASN A 362 -4.28 -15.30 22.14
CA ASN A 362 -4.18 -15.17 23.60
C ASN A 362 -3.18 -16.18 24.19
N GLN A 363 -1.89 -15.96 23.90
CA GLN A 363 -0.77 -16.69 24.48
C GLN A 363 0.26 -15.67 24.98
N ASN A 364 0.95 -16.00 26.08
CA ASN A 364 2.09 -15.20 26.53
C ASN A 364 3.33 -15.63 25.74
N VAL A 365 4.11 -14.68 25.27
CA VAL A 365 5.47 -14.92 24.78
C VAL A 365 6.39 -14.97 26.00
N ASP A 366 6.52 -16.14 26.60
CA ASP A 366 7.34 -16.32 27.79
C ASP A 366 8.83 -16.18 27.43
N VAL A 367 9.52 -15.24 28.09
CA VAL A 367 10.99 -15.14 28.05
C VAL A 367 11.58 -16.35 28.77
N LEU A 368 12.48 -17.05 28.07
CA LEU A 368 13.28 -18.20 28.53
C LEU A 368 13.44 -18.36 30.06
N ASP A 369 12.73 -19.36 30.58
CA ASP A 369 12.95 -20.14 31.81
C ASP A 369 13.30 -19.38 33.12
N ASP A 370 12.45 -19.56 34.12
CA ASP A 370 12.46 -18.95 35.47
C ASP A 370 13.62 -19.42 36.38
N ALA A 371 14.73 -19.86 35.78
CA ALA A 371 15.82 -20.60 36.43
C ALA A 371 17.17 -19.86 36.49
N VAL A 372 17.38 -18.78 35.73
CA VAL A 372 18.69 -18.08 35.65
C VAL A 372 18.66 -16.63 36.15
N VAL A 373 17.49 -15.97 36.19
CA VAL A 373 17.37 -14.54 36.54
C VAL A 373 17.22 -14.29 38.05
N ALA A 374 17.89 -15.08 38.89
CA ALA A 374 17.88 -14.89 40.36
C ALA A 374 18.60 -13.61 40.84
N PHE A 375 19.27 -12.86 39.95
CA PHE A 375 20.13 -11.72 40.30
C PHE A 375 20.03 -10.49 39.38
N SER A 376 18.94 -10.33 38.61
CA SER A 376 18.70 -9.08 37.86
C SER A 376 17.29 -8.54 38.09
N PRO A 377 17.13 -7.42 38.82
CA PRO A 377 15.83 -6.77 39.01
C PRO A 377 15.51 -5.86 37.81
N THR A 378 15.35 -6.45 36.62
CA THR A 378 14.88 -5.76 35.41
C THR A 378 13.38 -5.47 35.50
N ARG A 379 13.08 -4.42 36.28
CA ARG A 379 11.89 -3.55 36.24
C ARG A 379 10.73 -4.00 35.34
N GLY A 380 9.73 -4.64 35.96
CA GLY A 380 8.34 -4.24 35.81
C GLY A 380 7.69 -4.30 34.43
N THR A 381 8.11 -5.21 33.54
CA THR A 381 7.34 -5.48 32.31
C THR A 381 5.98 -6.09 32.67
N THR A 382 4.91 -5.48 32.17
CA THR A 382 3.54 -5.86 32.51
C THR A 382 3.09 -7.09 31.72
N ARG A 383 2.13 -7.87 32.25
CA ARG A 383 1.56 -9.05 31.54
C ARG A 383 0.99 -8.70 30.14
N THR A 384 0.60 -7.44 29.95
CA THR A 384 0.16 -6.83 28.69
C THR A 384 1.26 -6.65 27.65
N GLU A 385 2.53 -6.55 28.03
CA GLU A 385 3.66 -6.41 27.09
C GLU A 385 4.03 -7.74 26.41
N HIS A 386 3.62 -8.87 27.00
CA HIS A 386 3.95 -10.23 26.55
C HIS A 386 2.79 -10.95 25.84
N ASN A 387 1.59 -10.35 25.77
CA ASN A 387 0.39 -11.00 25.25
C ASN A 387 -0.44 -10.04 24.40
N LEU A 388 -0.54 -10.34 23.10
CA LEU A 388 -1.17 -9.48 22.09
C LEU A 388 -2.67 -9.25 22.37
N TYR A 389 -3.39 -10.29 22.79
CA TYR A 389 -4.80 -10.19 23.14
C TYR A 389 -5.02 -9.29 24.36
N LEU A 390 -4.19 -9.39 25.40
CA LEU A 390 -4.29 -8.51 26.58
C LEU A 390 -3.96 -7.06 26.24
N ASN A 391 -2.97 -6.81 25.37
CA ASN A 391 -2.55 -5.47 24.94
C ASN A 391 -3.68 -4.73 24.19
N LEU A 392 -4.40 -5.42 23.31
CA LEU A 392 -5.41 -4.81 22.42
C LEU A 392 -6.85 -4.87 22.94
N ILE A 393 -7.23 -5.93 23.68
CA ILE A 393 -8.62 -6.21 24.06
C ILE A 393 -8.76 -6.49 25.57
N GLY A 394 -7.87 -7.30 26.13
CA GLY A 394 -8.11 -7.95 27.43
C GLY A 394 -7.86 -7.09 28.68
N ASP A 395 -6.96 -6.10 28.64
CA ASP A 395 -6.66 -5.24 29.82
C ASP A 395 -7.53 -3.97 29.88
N ARG A 396 -7.72 -3.29 28.73
CA ARG A 396 -8.39 -1.98 28.68
C ARG A 396 -9.36 -1.90 27.52
N ASP A 397 -10.51 -1.28 27.79
CA ASP A 397 -11.49 -0.95 26.75
C ASP A 397 -11.02 0.27 25.95
N MET A 398 -10.31 -0.02 24.86
CA MET A 398 -9.83 0.96 23.88
C MET A 398 -10.76 1.07 22.65
N ASP A 399 -11.99 0.53 22.72
CA ASP A 399 -12.92 0.41 21.59
C ASP A 399 -12.35 -0.31 20.34
N PHE A 400 -11.27 -1.07 20.50
CA PHE A 400 -10.48 -1.71 19.45
C PHE A 400 -11.37 -2.43 18.41
N VAL A 401 -11.31 -1.96 17.16
CA VAL A 401 -12.07 -2.41 15.98
C VAL A 401 -13.59 -2.21 16.08
N ILE A 402 -14.18 -2.20 17.28
CA ILE A 402 -15.60 -1.95 17.50
C ILE A 402 -15.97 -0.54 17.04
N ALA A 403 -15.15 0.48 17.33
CA ALA A 403 -15.41 1.85 16.88
C ALA A 403 -15.54 1.95 15.34
N GLU A 404 -14.64 1.28 14.61
CA GLU A 404 -14.60 1.31 13.15
C GLU A 404 -15.70 0.44 12.52
N LEU A 405 -15.98 -0.76 13.07
CA LEU A 405 -17.11 -1.59 12.63
C LEU A 405 -18.46 -0.92 12.87
N ASN A 406 -18.58 -0.05 13.90
CA ASN A 406 -19.78 0.73 14.13
C ASN A 406 -20.12 1.70 12.97
N LEU A 407 -19.12 2.10 12.16
CA LEU A 407 -19.28 3.01 11.02
C LEU A 407 -19.77 2.32 9.75
N LEU A 408 -19.71 0.98 9.70
CA LEU A 408 -19.97 0.17 8.51
C LEU A 408 -21.09 -0.86 8.74
N PRO A 409 -22.27 -0.50 9.28
CA PRO A 409 -23.26 -1.48 9.72
C PRO A 409 -23.79 -2.39 8.61
N GLU A 410 -24.03 -1.87 7.39
CA GLU A 410 -24.49 -2.68 6.26
C GLU A 410 -23.43 -3.69 5.82
N ALA A 411 -22.15 -3.30 5.79
CA ALA A 411 -21.05 -4.17 5.40
C ALA A 411 -20.70 -5.20 6.50
N ALA A 412 -20.66 -4.77 7.76
CA ALA A 412 -20.42 -5.65 8.91
C ALA A 412 -21.54 -6.69 9.08
N SER A 413 -22.78 -6.40 8.69
CA SER A 413 -23.89 -7.36 8.72
C SER A 413 -23.65 -8.61 7.85
N GLN A 414 -22.85 -8.50 6.78
CA GLN A 414 -22.47 -9.63 5.93
C GLN A 414 -21.53 -10.62 6.66
N HIS A 415 -20.85 -10.16 7.71
CA HIS A 415 -19.88 -10.94 8.49
C HIS A 415 -20.42 -11.34 9.88
N LEU A 416 -21.74 -11.24 10.08
CA LEU A 416 -22.40 -11.44 11.37
C LEU A 416 -22.08 -12.81 12.01
N HIS A 417 -22.06 -13.89 11.23
CA HIS A 417 -21.73 -15.22 11.76
C HIS A 417 -20.29 -15.31 12.30
N SER A 418 -19.33 -14.69 11.62
CA SER A 418 -17.94 -14.60 12.09
C SER A 418 -17.82 -13.74 13.34
N LEU A 419 -18.54 -12.60 13.40
CA LEU A 419 -18.57 -11.72 14.57
C LEU A 419 -19.22 -12.39 15.80
N GLU A 420 -20.22 -13.26 15.60
CA GLU A 420 -20.82 -14.05 16.67
C GLU A 420 -19.85 -15.09 17.24
N ALA A 421 -19.12 -15.83 16.38
CA ALA A 421 -18.08 -16.77 16.84
C ALA A 421 -16.95 -16.06 17.61
N ILE A 422 -16.46 -14.93 17.08
CA ILE A 422 -15.46 -14.09 17.74
C ILE A 422 -15.95 -13.58 19.10
N PHE A 423 -17.23 -13.22 19.23
CA PHE A 423 -17.83 -12.78 20.50
C PHE A 423 -17.89 -13.89 21.55
N GLU A 424 -18.20 -15.12 21.14
CA GLU A 424 -18.13 -16.29 22.03
C GLU A 424 -16.70 -16.56 22.51
N ASP A 425 -15.72 -16.45 21.62
CA ASP A 425 -14.30 -16.59 21.98
C ASP A 425 -13.82 -15.50 22.94
N ILE A 426 -14.15 -14.23 22.70
CA ILE A 426 -13.84 -13.12 23.63
C ILE A 426 -14.48 -13.36 25.00
N GLY A 427 -15.72 -13.85 25.04
CA GLY A 427 -16.40 -14.22 26.29
C GLY A 427 -15.70 -15.34 27.07
N ARG A 428 -15.03 -16.26 26.36
CA ARG A 428 -14.23 -17.35 26.94
C ARG A 428 -12.83 -16.91 27.40
N LEU A 429 -12.19 -16.01 26.66
CA LEU A 429 -10.84 -15.50 26.97
C LEU A 429 -10.84 -14.41 28.05
N GLY A 430 -11.97 -13.71 28.20
CA GLY A 430 -12.16 -12.61 29.15
C GLY A 430 -11.75 -11.27 28.55
N ALA A 431 -12.66 -10.30 28.61
CA ALA A 431 -12.43 -8.92 28.20
C ALA A 431 -13.11 -7.96 29.20
N PRO A 432 -12.74 -6.66 29.21
CA PRO A 432 -13.44 -5.66 30.02
C PRO A 432 -14.93 -5.66 29.73
N LEU A 433 -15.75 -5.59 30.79
CA LEU A 433 -17.22 -5.67 30.68
C LEU A 433 -17.79 -4.62 29.72
N SER A 434 -17.22 -3.41 29.72
CA SER A 434 -17.64 -2.34 28.83
C SER A 434 -17.35 -2.65 27.34
N TYR A 435 -16.20 -3.26 27.02
CA TYR A 435 -15.91 -3.71 25.66
C TYR A 435 -16.89 -4.81 25.21
N PHE A 436 -17.15 -5.78 26.10
CA PHE A 436 -18.09 -6.87 25.84
C PHE A 436 -19.54 -6.38 25.62
N ASP A 437 -20.00 -5.44 26.44
CA ASP A 437 -21.33 -4.83 26.29
C ASP A 437 -21.44 -3.99 25.01
N LYS A 438 -20.39 -3.26 24.61
CA LYS A 438 -20.34 -2.54 23.33
C LYS A 438 -20.37 -3.50 22.13
N PHE A 439 -19.64 -4.62 22.17
CA PHE A 439 -19.69 -5.66 21.13
C PHE A 439 -21.10 -6.25 21.03
N LYS A 440 -21.71 -6.60 22.17
CA LYS A 440 -23.09 -7.11 22.23
C LYS A 440 -24.10 -6.09 21.67
N SER A 441 -23.89 -4.80 21.93
CA SER A 441 -24.69 -3.71 21.36
C SER A 441 -24.56 -3.68 19.83
N LEU A 442 -23.32 -3.70 19.29
CA LEU A 442 -23.04 -3.79 17.85
C LEU A 442 -23.75 -4.98 17.22
N LEU A 443 -23.60 -6.21 17.76
CA LEU A 443 -24.29 -7.40 17.26
C LEU A 443 -25.81 -7.26 17.27
N SER A 444 -26.40 -6.68 18.31
CA SER A 444 -27.86 -6.48 18.37
C SER A 444 -28.36 -5.50 17.29
N ARG A 445 -27.56 -4.47 16.96
CA ARG A 445 -27.85 -3.55 15.85
C ARG A 445 -27.69 -4.22 14.49
N LEU A 446 -26.63 -5.00 14.27
CA LEU A 446 -26.39 -5.73 13.01
C LEU A 446 -27.45 -6.80 12.73
N ARG A 447 -28.00 -7.45 13.77
CA ARG A 447 -29.14 -8.39 13.66
C ARG A 447 -30.46 -7.72 13.29
N THR A 448 -30.60 -6.41 13.51
CA THR A 448 -31.82 -5.68 13.18
C THR A 448 -31.71 -5.22 11.73
N PRO A 449 -32.44 -5.82 10.77
CA PRO A 449 -32.38 -5.38 9.39
C PRO A 449 -32.81 -3.92 9.31
N ILE A 450 -32.04 -3.09 8.61
CA ILE A 450 -32.37 -1.69 8.33
C ILE A 450 -33.51 -1.70 7.30
N ILE A 451 -34.73 -1.98 7.77
CA ILE A 451 -35.96 -1.90 6.99
C ILE A 451 -36.22 -0.43 6.71
N GLY A 452 -35.68 0.03 5.59
CA GLY A 452 -35.93 1.31 4.94
C GLY A 452 -36.34 2.46 5.86
N SER A 453 -35.36 3.22 6.34
CA SER A 453 -35.58 4.62 6.75
C SER A 453 -35.91 5.46 5.52
N SER A 454 -37.12 5.24 4.99
CA SER A 454 -37.71 6.08 3.97
C SER A 454 -37.97 7.43 4.61
N LEU A 455 -37.23 8.45 4.18
CA LEU A 455 -37.36 9.85 4.58
C LEU A 455 -38.77 10.38 4.23
N LYS A 456 -39.75 9.99 5.04
CA LYS A 456 -41.09 10.53 5.02
C LYS A 456 -41.01 11.91 5.67
N ARG A 457 -40.71 12.92 4.85
CA ARG A 457 -40.84 14.33 5.25
C ARG A 457 -42.18 14.49 5.96
N GLN A 458 -42.13 14.84 7.25
CA GLN A 458 -43.26 15.48 7.90
C GLN A 458 -43.38 16.86 7.25
N VAL A 459 -44.26 16.96 6.26
CA VAL A 459 -44.86 18.25 5.92
C VAL A 459 -45.94 18.46 6.97
N GLU A 460 -45.71 19.40 7.87
CA GLU A 460 -46.76 19.89 8.76
C GLU A 460 -47.76 20.67 7.90
N GLU A 461 -48.95 20.09 7.71
CA GLU A 461 -50.08 20.80 7.11
C GLU A 461 -50.65 21.78 8.14
N GLU A 462 -50.25 23.05 8.08
CA GLU A 462 -50.96 24.11 8.79
C GLU A 462 -52.31 24.44 8.13
N ASP A 463 -53.30 24.57 9.00
CA ASP A 463 -54.71 24.72 8.71
C ASP A 463 -55.04 26.01 7.92
N SER A 464 -55.68 25.89 6.75
CA SER A 464 -56.38 27.03 6.11
C SER A 464 -57.66 26.60 5.39
N ASN A 465 -58.65 26.23 6.20
CA ASN A 465 -60.03 26.07 5.78
C ASN A 465 -60.63 27.41 5.27
N TYR A 466 -60.92 27.59 3.97
CA TYR A 466 -62.09 28.39 3.50
C TYR A 466 -62.45 28.24 2.00
N ARG A 467 -63.31 27.26 1.72
CA ARG A 467 -64.48 27.30 0.81
C ARG A 467 -64.58 28.36 -0.34
N HIS A 468 -64.56 27.82 -1.56
CA HIS A 468 -65.69 27.76 -2.53
C HIS A 468 -65.78 28.72 -3.75
N PHE A 469 -66.22 28.14 -4.89
CA PHE A 469 -66.53 28.70 -6.22
C PHE A 469 -65.32 29.08 -7.10
N LYS A 470 -65.33 28.95 -8.44
CA LYS A 470 -66.41 28.56 -9.40
C LYS A 470 -65.79 27.92 -10.66
N ARG A 471 -66.46 26.93 -11.26
CA ARG A 471 -66.08 26.34 -12.57
C ARG A 471 -66.80 27.08 -13.70
N MET A 472 -66.09 27.54 -14.75
CA MET A 472 -66.68 27.62 -16.09
C MET A 472 -65.64 27.82 -17.22
N LYS A 473 -65.78 26.95 -18.24
CA LYS A 473 -65.25 26.99 -19.62
C LYS A 473 -63.78 27.38 -19.82
#